data_AF-A0A3D2AW92-F1
#
_entry.id   AF-A0A3D2AW92-F1
#
_cell.length_a   1.000
_cell.length_b   1.000
_cell.length_c   1.000
_cell.angle_alpha   90.00
_cell.angle_beta   90.00
_cell.angle_gamma   90.00
#
_symmetry.space_group_name_H-M   'P 1'
#
loop_
_entity.id
_entity.type
_entity.pdbx_description
1 polymer ?
#
loop_
_entity_poly.entity_id
_entity_poly.type
_entity_poly.pdbx_seq_one_letter_code
_entity_poly.pdbx_strand_id
1 'polypeptide(L)'
;PSAQRFTMRNAQIFDRLPTWRPIMLGTVQEKIAAFNDMDLRDALKKEAVDGDDLPIGALPIKWDRILITRTLKEANRHFQGMSIAEMAQSQGKEVLDAFLELMVDEELGTGLQNSQQGADGGVMAALISSPYTLIGLSDAGAHVVFEAGYGYSTMVLGRWVREEKALSLEEAVRKLTFMQASIYGLYDRGLIRPGFNADIVIFDPDTVGALEPEEVDDLPGGLTRLKQEAIGVLFTIVNGEILLKNGIHTGALPGRVARSKAVAFV
;
A
#
# COMPACT_ATOMS: atom_id res chain seq x y z
N PRO A 1 4.47 2.18 -4.65
CA PRO A 1 4.13 0.82 -4.16
C PRO A 1 2.95 0.96 -3.18
N SER A 2 2.12 -0.08 -2.99
CA SER A 2 1.24 -0.04 -1.82
C SER A 2 2.15 0.00 -0.60
N ALA A 3 2.06 1.10 0.12
CA ALA A 3 2.95 1.42 1.21
C ALA A 3 2.07 1.85 2.35
N GLN A 4 2.32 1.29 3.53
CA GLN A 4 1.52 1.60 4.69
C GLN A 4 1.71 3.07 5.04
N ARG A 5 0.61 3.80 5.13
CA ARG A 5 0.58 5.18 5.58
C ARG A 5 0.16 5.22 7.04
N PHE A 6 0.76 6.12 7.80
CA PHE A 6 0.44 6.26 9.21
C PHE A 6 0.75 7.67 9.70
N THR A 7 0.23 7.98 10.88
CA THR A 7 0.67 9.09 11.72
C THR A 7 1.14 8.52 13.05
N MET A 8 1.87 9.27 13.87
CA MET A 8 2.25 8.78 15.20
C MET A 8 1.08 8.68 16.18
N ARG A 9 -0.11 9.19 15.81
CA ARG A 9 -1.35 8.95 16.57
C ARG A 9 -1.77 7.49 16.52
N ASN A 10 -1.56 6.80 15.40
CA ASN A 10 -2.05 5.43 15.14
C ASN A 10 -0.99 4.48 14.55
N ALA A 11 0.30 4.76 14.72
CA ALA A 11 1.37 3.97 14.09
C ALA A 11 1.51 2.55 14.69
N GLN A 12 1.37 1.52 13.85
CA GLN A 12 1.59 0.12 14.26
C GLN A 12 3.01 -0.39 13.98
N ILE A 13 3.79 0.37 13.20
CA ILE A 13 5.15 -0.02 12.79
C ILE A 13 6.11 -0.22 13.97
N PHE A 14 5.81 0.42 15.11
CA PHE A 14 6.60 0.34 16.34
C PHE A 14 6.06 -0.70 17.36
N ASP A 15 4.91 -1.35 17.10
CA ASP A 15 4.24 -2.22 18.09
C ASP A 15 5.03 -3.47 18.47
N ARG A 16 6.01 -3.85 17.63
CA ARG A 16 6.91 -4.98 17.89
C ARG A 16 8.16 -4.59 18.67
N LEU A 17 8.40 -3.31 18.88
CA LEU A 17 9.54 -2.80 19.64
C LEU A 17 9.13 -2.68 21.12
N PRO A 18 9.78 -3.42 22.04
CA PRO A 18 9.33 -3.53 23.44
C PRO A 18 9.15 -2.20 24.17
N THR A 19 10.11 -1.26 24.02
CA THR A 19 10.07 0.05 24.68
C THR A 19 9.04 0.97 24.03
N TRP A 20 8.88 0.88 22.71
CA TRP A 20 7.91 1.71 21.98
C TRP A 20 6.47 1.30 22.23
N ARG A 21 6.18 0.00 22.26
CA ARG A 21 4.82 -0.55 22.32
C ARG A 21 3.92 0.08 23.41
N PRO A 22 4.32 0.17 24.69
CA PRO A 22 3.47 0.78 25.72
C PRO A 22 3.21 2.28 25.44
N ILE A 23 4.18 3.00 24.87
CA ILE A 23 4.01 4.41 24.46
C ILE A 23 2.98 4.51 23.33
N MET A 24 3.06 3.62 22.34
CA MET A 24 2.15 3.63 21.18
C MET A 24 0.69 3.36 21.55
N LEU A 25 0.45 2.68 22.67
CA LEU A 25 -0.89 2.43 23.23
C LEU A 25 -1.43 3.59 24.09
N GLY A 26 -0.59 4.57 24.43
CA GLY A 26 -0.98 5.74 25.19
C GLY A 26 -1.82 6.75 24.39
N THR A 27 -2.33 7.74 25.09
CA THR A 27 -2.94 8.94 24.51
C THR A 27 -1.91 9.79 23.76
N VAL A 28 -2.37 10.72 22.91
CA VAL A 28 -1.49 11.67 22.21
C VAL A 28 -0.59 12.44 23.19
N GLN A 29 -1.12 12.83 24.35
CA GLN A 29 -0.37 13.58 25.35
C GLN A 29 0.69 12.72 26.04
N GLU A 30 0.37 11.47 26.38
CA GLU A 30 1.34 10.53 26.95
C GLU A 30 2.47 10.20 25.97
N LYS A 31 2.14 10.03 24.69
CA LYS A 31 3.13 9.86 23.61
C LYS A 31 4.08 11.07 23.52
N ILE A 32 3.52 12.28 23.47
CA ILE A 32 4.32 13.51 23.41
C ILE A 32 5.21 13.66 24.65
N ALA A 33 4.69 13.38 25.85
CA ALA A 33 5.47 13.41 27.08
C ALA A 33 6.65 12.41 27.02
N ALA A 34 6.38 11.17 26.61
CA ALA A 34 7.41 10.14 26.45
C ALA A 34 8.48 10.52 25.42
N PHE A 35 8.09 11.10 24.28
CA PHE A 35 9.05 11.53 23.25
C PHE A 35 9.89 12.75 23.65
N ASN A 36 9.50 13.48 24.70
CA ASN A 36 10.30 14.56 25.29
C ASN A 36 11.20 14.09 26.45
N ASP A 37 11.06 12.84 26.90
CA ASP A 37 11.91 12.25 27.94
C ASP A 37 13.27 11.82 27.34
N MET A 38 14.33 12.54 27.70
CA MET A 38 15.67 12.28 27.18
C MET A 38 16.22 10.92 27.61
N ASP A 39 15.90 10.45 28.81
CA ASP A 39 16.39 9.15 29.31
C ASP A 39 15.74 8.00 28.52
N LEU A 40 14.49 8.20 28.08
CA LEU A 40 13.77 7.22 27.28
C LEU A 40 14.27 7.16 25.82
N ARG A 41 14.72 8.29 25.26
CA ARG A 41 15.18 8.36 23.86
C ARG A 41 16.32 7.40 23.54
N ASP A 42 17.25 7.20 24.48
CA ASP A 42 18.35 6.25 24.30
C ASP A 42 17.86 4.81 24.14
N ALA A 43 16.86 4.40 24.93
CA ALA A 43 16.24 3.08 24.81
C ALA A 43 15.45 2.94 23.49
N LEU A 44 14.72 3.99 23.10
CA LEU A 44 14.00 4.02 21.82
C LEU A 44 14.95 3.91 20.62
N LYS A 45 16.13 4.53 20.71
CA LYS A 45 17.19 4.50 19.68
C LYS A 45 17.76 3.11 19.48
N LYS A 46 18.13 2.44 20.57
CA LYS A 46 18.66 1.08 20.54
C LYS A 46 17.74 0.13 19.77
N GLU A 47 16.44 0.22 20.00
CA GLU A 47 15.47 -0.64 19.31
C GLU A 47 15.21 -0.21 17.86
N ALA A 48 14.88 1.07 17.62
CA ALA A 48 14.37 1.51 16.32
C ALA A 48 15.46 1.88 15.31
N VAL A 49 16.65 2.22 15.76
CA VAL A 49 17.79 2.60 14.90
C VAL A 49 18.82 1.47 14.85
N ASP A 50 19.30 1.03 16.02
CA ASP A 50 20.44 0.11 16.10
C ASP A 50 20.00 -1.36 15.91
N GLY A 51 18.77 -1.68 16.29
CA GLY A 51 18.19 -3.02 16.17
C GLY A 51 18.62 -3.98 17.28
N ASP A 52 18.98 -3.43 18.43
CA ASP A 52 19.45 -4.20 19.59
C ASP A 52 18.28 -4.92 20.30
N ASP A 53 18.55 -6.16 20.76
CA ASP A 53 17.65 -6.99 21.57
C ASP A 53 16.20 -7.13 21.05
N LEU A 54 16.04 -7.09 19.72
CA LEU A 54 14.73 -7.16 19.10
C LEU A 54 14.07 -8.55 19.23
N PRO A 55 12.76 -8.61 19.51
CA PRO A 55 12.00 -9.86 19.47
C PRO A 55 12.07 -10.55 18.10
N ILE A 56 11.90 -11.87 18.08
CA ILE A 56 11.86 -12.64 16.84
C ILE A 56 10.80 -12.07 15.88
N GLY A 57 11.23 -11.68 14.68
CA GLY A 57 10.36 -11.09 13.65
C GLY A 57 10.17 -9.57 13.73
N ALA A 58 10.84 -8.90 14.67
CA ALA A 58 11.07 -7.45 14.62
C ALA A 58 12.37 -7.14 13.85
N LEU A 59 12.39 -5.99 13.18
CA LEU A 59 13.55 -5.49 12.44
C LEU A 59 13.72 -4.00 12.80
N PRO A 60 14.96 -3.48 12.79
CA PRO A 60 15.17 -2.04 12.94
C PRO A 60 14.47 -1.28 11.82
N ILE A 61 14.09 -0.04 12.11
CA ILE A 61 13.40 0.82 11.16
C ILE A 61 14.42 1.35 10.16
N LYS A 62 14.16 1.15 8.86
CA LYS A 62 14.94 1.77 7.79
C LYS A 62 14.43 3.18 7.53
N TRP A 63 15.00 4.14 8.26
CA TRP A 63 14.58 5.55 8.25
C TRP A 63 14.75 6.26 6.89
N ASP A 64 15.65 5.76 6.04
CA ASP A 64 15.78 6.16 4.63
C ASP A 64 14.56 5.76 3.77
N ARG A 65 13.67 4.91 4.30
CA ARG A 65 12.47 4.40 3.62
C ARG A 65 11.17 4.85 4.27
N ILE A 66 11.23 5.75 5.25
CA ILE A 66 10.07 6.40 5.84
C ILE A 66 9.96 7.80 5.24
N LEU A 67 8.99 8.01 4.35
CA LEU A 67 8.81 9.28 3.64
C LEU A 67 7.80 10.18 4.34
N ILE A 68 8.07 11.48 4.37
CA ILE A 68 7.15 12.50 4.85
C ILE A 68 6.19 12.86 3.71
N THR A 69 4.91 12.50 3.85
CA THR A 69 3.90 12.76 2.81
C THR A 69 3.10 14.02 3.08
N ARG A 70 2.93 14.40 4.35
CA ARG A 70 2.14 15.56 4.75
C ARG A 70 2.62 16.12 6.09
N THR A 71 2.59 17.44 6.21
CA THR A 71 2.77 18.18 7.47
C THR A 71 1.55 19.07 7.72
N LEU A 72 1.25 19.33 8.99
CA LEU A 72 0.22 20.24 9.48
C LEU A 72 0.72 21.69 9.48
N LYS A 73 1.95 21.93 9.93
CA LYS A 73 2.50 23.28 10.04
C LYS A 73 3.13 23.73 8.73
N GLU A 74 2.87 24.97 8.35
CA GLU A 74 3.48 25.60 7.17
C GLU A 74 5.01 25.57 7.25
N ALA A 75 5.55 25.82 8.44
CA ALA A 75 6.99 25.85 8.70
C ALA A 75 7.69 24.54 8.32
N ASN A 76 7.01 23.39 8.40
CA ASN A 76 7.59 22.07 8.15
C ASN A 76 7.34 21.54 6.72
N ARG A 77 6.62 22.28 5.86
CA ARG A 77 6.27 21.81 4.50
C ARG A 77 7.47 21.49 3.62
N HIS A 78 8.60 22.15 3.86
CA HIS A 78 9.84 21.91 3.13
C HIS A 78 10.42 20.50 3.36
N PHE A 79 9.96 19.75 4.36
CA PHE A 79 10.33 18.36 4.57
C PHE A 79 9.48 17.36 3.77
N GLN A 80 8.34 17.79 3.18
CA GLN A 80 7.50 16.88 2.41
C GLN A 80 8.26 16.34 1.18
N GLY A 81 8.14 15.04 0.95
CA GLY A 81 8.87 14.31 -0.09
C GLY A 81 10.24 13.79 0.35
N MET A 82 10.79 14.27 1.47
CA MET A 82 12.03 13.73 2.06
C MET A 82 11.74 12.47 2.86
N SER A 83 12.73 11.58 2.93
CA SER A 83 12.80 10.57 3.99
C SER A 83 13.16 11.19 5.33
N ILE A 84 12.83 10.51 6.43
CA ILE A 84 13.26 10.93 7.77
C ILE A 84 14.79 11.00 7.87
N ALA A 85 15.51 10.10 7.21
CA ALA A 85 16.98 10.13 7.17
C ALA A 85 17.52 11.38 6.43
N GLU A 86 16.96 11.73 5.27
CA GLU A 86 17.35 12.93 4.53
C GLU A 86 17.02 14.21 5.31
N MET A 87 15.85 14.27 5.96
CA MET A 87 15.49 15.37 6.86
C MET A 87 16.52 15.52 7.98
N ALA A 88 16.85 14.43 8.68
CA ALA A 88 17.82 14.44 9.77
C ALA A 88 19.20 14.92 9.29
N GLN A 89 19.65 14.44 8.14
CA GLN A 89 20.90 14.86 7.51
C GLN A 89 20.89 16.36 7.18
N SER A 90 19.79 16.89 6.64
CA SER A 90 19.67 18.32 6.31
C SER A 90 19.75 19.24 7.54
N GLN A 91 19.36 18.71 8.71
CA GLN A 91 19.40 19.41 9.98
C GLN A 91 20.71 19.18 10.76
N GLY A 92 21.57 18.26 10.32
CA GLY A 92 22.76 17.84 11.05
C GLY A 92 22.44 17.15 12.38
N LYS A 93 21.31 16.44 12.46
CA LYS A 93 20.81 15.78 13.67
C LYS A 93 20.85 14.27 13.54
N GLU A 94 20.85 13.59 14.68
CA GLU A 94 20.58 12.16 14.75
C GLU A 94 19.15 11.86 14.28
N VAL A 95 18.98 10.73 13.59
CA VAL A 95 17.73 10.42 12.88
C VAL A 95 16.52 10.30 13.81
N LEU A 96 16.69 9.70 14.98
CA LEU A 96 15.62 9.55 15.96
C LEU A 96 15.23 10.90 16.56
N ASP A 97 16.20 11.76 16.87
CA ASP A 97 15.92 13.07 17.46
C ASP A 97 15.18 13.97 16.47
N ALA A 98 15.66 14.04 15.23
CA ALA A 98 15.00 14.79 14.17
C ALA A 98 13.56 14.29 13.94
N PHE A 99 13.36 12.96 13.96
CA PHE A 99 12.05 12.34 13.87
C PHE A 99 11.13 12.74 15.03
N LEU A 100 11.54 12.49 16.27
CA LEU A 100 10.71 12.72 17.46
C LEU A 100 10.39 14.20 17.63
N GLU A 101 11.33 15.10 17.37
CA GLU A 101 11.10 16.55 17.40
C GLU A 101 10.05 16.97 16.37
N LEU A 102 10.14 16.50 15.12
CA LEU A 102 9.10 16.78 14.12
C LEU A 102 7.75 16.23 14.58
N MET A 103 7.71 14.99 15.08
CA MET A 103 6.45 14.37 15.52
C MET A 103 5.82 15.15 16.68
N VAL A 104 6.60 15.57 17.66
CA VAL A 104 6.12 16.39 18.79
C VAL A 104 5.65 17.75 18.32
N ASP A 105 6.43 18.43 17.47
CA ASP A 105 6.05 19.74 16.91
C ASP A 105 4.72 19.65 16.12
N GLU A 106 4.49 18.55 15.43
CA GLU A 106 3.31 18.30 14.59
C GLU A 106 2.13 17.64 15.34
N GLU A 107 2.16 17.60 16.67
CA GLU A 107 1.12 16.93 17.49
C GLU A 107 0.81 15.50 17.01
N LEU A 108 1.87 14.79 16.61
CA LEU A 108 1.88 13.43 16.06
C LEU A 108 1.10 13.25 14.75
N GLY A 109 0.69 14.35 14.10
CA GLY A 109 -0.21 14.35 12.94
C GLY A 109 0.49 14.35 11.58
N THR A 110 1.82 14.33 11.53
CA THR A 110 2.60 14.18 10.29
C THR A 110 2.21 12.90 9.57
N GLY A 111 1.87 13.02 8.29
CA GLY A 111 1.63 11.88 7.41
C GLY A 111 2.94 11.24 6.98
N LEU A 112 3.08 9.95 7.22
CA LEU A 112 4.26 9.17 6.90
C LEU A 112 3.88 8.00 6.00
N GLN A 113 4.80 7.62 5.11
CA GLN A 113 4.68 6.44 4.25
C GLN A 113 5.85 5.48 4.51
N ASN A 114 5.51 4.27 4.95
CA ASN A 114 6.45 3.18 5.16
C ASN A 114 6.69 2.43 3.85
N SER A 115 7.84 2.70 3.21
CA SER A 115 8.26 2.05 1.97
C SER A 115 9.33 0.99 2.21
N GLN A 116 9.40 0.40 3.41
CA GLN A 116 10.44 -0.58 3.74
C GLN A 116 10.38 -1.84 2.88
N GLN A 117 9.17 -2.28 2.52
CA GLN A 117 8.90 -3.43 1.67
C GLN A 117 8.83 -3.03 0.19
N GLY A 118 9.37 -3.86 -0.70
CA GLY A 118 9.31 -3.61 -2.14
C GLY A 118 10.04 -2.36 -2.63
N ALA A 119 11.01 -1.85 -1.85
CA ALA A 119 11.72 -0.61 -2.15
C ALA A 119 12.71 -0.74 -3.33
N ASP A 120 13.24 -1.93 -3.56
CA ASP A 120 14.20 -2.17 -4.64
C ASP A 120 13.44 -2.46 -5.94
N GLY A 121 13.41 -1.46 -6.83
CA GLY A 121 12.73 -1.56 -8.12
C GLY A 121 13.28 -2.68 -9.01
N GLY A 122 14.59 -2.95 -8.96
CA GLY A 122 15.22 -4.01 -9.76
C GLY A 122 14.85 -5.40 -9.27
N VAL A 123 14.87 -5.63 -7.95
CA VAL A 123 14.40 -6.88 -7.34
C VAL A 123 12.91 -7.07 -7.61
N MET A 124 12.09 -6.01 -7.44
CA MET A 124 10.65 -6.09 -7.71
C MET A 124 10.34 -6.37 -9.18
N ALA A 125 11.08 -5.76 -10.12
CA ALA A 125 10.96 -6.06 -11.54
C ALA A 125 11.27 -7.54 -11.82
N ALA A 126 12.34 -8.09 -11.24
CA ALA A 126 12.69 -9.49 -11.38
C ALA A 126 11.62 -10.43 -10.81
N LEU A 127 11.07 -10.10 -9.63
CA LEU A 127 10.00 -10.85 -9.00
C LEU A 127 8.71 -10.83 -9.83
N ILE A 128 8.26 -9.66 -10.27
CA ILE A 128 7.02 -9.52 -11.05
C ILE A 128 7.12 -10.21 -12.42
N SER A 129 8.30 -10.14 -13.03
CA SER A 129 8.58 -10.73 -14.35
C SER A 129 8.77 -12.24 -14.31
N SER A 130 9.05 -12.83 -13.13
CA SER A 130 9.23 -14.27 -12.99
C SER A 130 7.99 -15.04 -13.48
N PRO A 131 8.18 -16.13 -14.26
CA PRO A 131 7.06 -16.96 -14.73
C PRO A 131 6.33 -17.68 -13.58
N TYR A 132 6.96 -17.76 -12.41
CA TYR A 132 6.43 -18.42 -11.21
C TYR A 132 5.68 -17.46 -10.27
N THR A 133 5.69 -16.16 -10.57
CA THR A 133 4.99 -15.17 -9.76
C THR A 133 3.55 -15.02 -10.22
N LEU A 134 2.64 -15.29 -9.29
CA LEU A 134 1.24 -14.91 -9.40
C LEU A 134 1.07 -13.46 -8.93
N ILE A 135 0.53 -12.60 -9.79
CA ILE A 135 0.20 -11.22 -9.40
C ILE A 135 -1.13 -11.26 -8.70
N GLY A 136 -1.15 -11.16 -7.38
CA GLY A 136 -2.40 -11.23 -6.65
C GLY A 136 -2.24 -10.94 -5.18
N LEU A 137 -3.36 -11.08 -4.48
CA LEU A 137 -3.62 -10.68 -3.11
C LEU A 137 -3.55 -9.16 -2.89
N SER A 138 -4.73 -8.55 -2.88
CA SER A 138 -4.92 -7.27 -2.24
C SER A 138 -5.43 -7.53 -0.83
N ASP A 139 -4.72 -7.06 0.19
CA ASP A 139 -5.22 -7.02 1.58
C ASP A 139 -6.13 -5.79 1.82
N ALA A 140 -6.63 -5.22 0.72
CA ALA A 140 -7.62 -4.16 0.70
C ALA A 140 -8.85 -4.53 1.51
N GLY A 141 -9.32 -3.60 2.33
CA GLY A 141 -10.52 -3.80 3.14
C GLY A 141 -10.25 -4.29 4.57
N ALA A 142 -9.09 -4.91 4.85
CA ALA A 142 -8.70 -5.32 6.20
C ALA A 142 -8.01 -4.20 6.99
N HIS A 143 -7.18 -3.41 6.31
CA HIS A 143 -6.35 -2.35 6.91
C HIS A 143 -6.63 -0.97 6.31
N VAL A 144 -7.90 -0.66 6.07
CA VAL A 144 -8.34 0.50 5.28
C VAL A 144 -7.84 1.87 5.77
N VAL A 145 -7.42 2.00 7.03
CA VAL A 145 -6.83 3.24 7.59
C VAL A 145 -5.36 3.41 7.16
N PHE A 146 -4.66 2.31 6.89
CA PHE A 146 -3.21 2.29 6.64
C PHE A 146 -2.86 1.98 5.19
N GLU A 147 -3.71 1.23 4.50
CA GLU A 147 -3.47 0.84 3.11
C GLU A 147 -4.78 0.74 2.33
N ALA A 148 -4.78 1.26 1.09
CA ALA A 148 -5.84 1.00 0.14
C ALA A 148 -5.64 -0.39 -0.49
N GLY A 149 -4.52 -0.63 -1.16
CA GLY A 149 -4.09 -1.95 -1.65
C GLY A 149 -4.84 -2.49 -2.87
N TYR A 150 -6.02 -1.95 -3.22
CA TYR A 150 -6.86 -2.44 -4.32
C TYR A 150 -6.49 -1.90 -5.71
N GLY A 151 -5.56 -0.93 -5.80
CA GLY A 151 -5.03 -0.42 -7.06
C GLY A 151 -3.96 -1.30 -7.73
N TYR A 152 -3.64 -2.48 -7.18
CA TYR A 152 -2.49 -3.27 -7.63
C TYR A 152 -2.53 -3.66 -9.12
N SER A 153 -3.72 -3.95 -9.66
CA SER A 153 -3.87 -4.37 -11.06
C SER A 153 -3.56 -3.23 -12.03
N THR A 154 -4.02 -2.01 -11.74
CA THR A 154 -3.72 -0.83 -12.55
C THR A 154 -2.30 -0.34 -12.32
N MET A 155 -1.70 -0.58 -11.14
CA MET A 155 -0.26 -0.38 -10.94
C MET A 155 0.58 -1.32 -11.79
N VAL A 156 0.18 -2.57 -11.98
CA VAL A 156 0.88 -3.50 -12.89
C VAL A 156 0.86 -3.00 -14.31
N LEU A 157 -0.29 -2.54 -14.80
CA LEU A 157 -0.42 -2.03 -16.16
C LEU A 157 0.28 -0.67 -16.35
N GLY A 158 0.11 0.28 -15.41
CA GLY A 158 0.70 1.61 -15.53
C GLY A 158 2.20 1.62 -15.25
N ARG A 159 2.61 1.09 -14.10
CA ARG A 159 4.01 1.13 -13.68
C ARG A 159 4.82 0.03 -14.34
N TRP A 160 4.44 -1.24 -14.14
CA TRP A 160 5.32 -2.36 -14.49
C TRP A 160 5.32 -2.71 -16.00
N VAL A 161 4.28 -2.31 -16.74
CA VAL A 161 4.26 -2.42 -18.21
C VAL A 161 4.72 -1.11 -18.87
N ARG A 162 4.03 0.02 -18.64
CA ARG A 162 4.30 1.26 -19.38
C ARG A 162 5.56 1.98 -18.92
N GLU A 163 5.74 2.20 -17.62
CA GLU A 163 6.84 3.02 -17.08
C GLU A 163 8.16 2.25 -16.98
N GLU A 164 8.16 1.13 -16.25
CA GLU A 164 9.35 0.33 -15.93
C GLU A 164 9.68 -0.70 -17.02
N LYS A 165 8.71 -1.01 -17.90
CA LYS A 165 8.85 -1.98 -19.00
C LYS A 165 9.37 -3.36 -18.57
N ALA A 166 9.06 -3.76 -17.35
CA ALA A 166 9.41 -5.06 -16.79
C ALA A 166 8.58 -6.19 -17.42
N LEU A 167 7.33 -5.89 -17.80
CA LEU A 167 6.42 -6.82 -18.47
C LEU A 167 5.95 -6.27 -19.81
N SER A 168 5.64 -7.16 -20.76
CA SER A 168 4.79 -6.80 -21.90
C SER A 168 3.33 -6.66 -21.44
N LEU A 169 2.52 -5.92 -22.20
CA LEU A 169 1.10 -5.75 -21.88
C LEU A 169 0.36 -7.10 -21.88
N GLU A 170 0.65 -7.96 -22.86
CA GLU A 170 0.05 -9.27 -23.01
C GLU A 170 0.39 -10.20 -21.83
N GLU A 171 1.64 -10.17 -21.37
CA GLU A 171 2.07 -10.97 -20.23
C GLU A 171 1.43 -10.48 -18.91
N ALA A 172 1.34 -9.16 -18.73
CA ALA A 172 0.61 -8.58 -17.60
C ALA A 172 -0.87 -8.97 -17.62
N VAL A 173 -1.54 -8.86 -18.78
CA VAL A 173 -2.93 -9.30 -18.95
C VAL A 173 -3.06 -10.79 -18.64
N ARG A 174 -2.18 -11.65 -19.17
CA ARG A 174 -2.18 -13.10 -18.88
C ARG A 174 -2.04 -13.39 -17.39
N LYS A 175 -1.11 -12.72 -16.70
CA LYS A 175 -0.88 -12.85 -15.25
C LYS A 175 -2.06 -12.37 -14.41
N LEU A 176 -2.77 -11.34 -14.85
CA LEU A 176 -3.97 -10.81 -14.17
C LEU A 176 -5.26 -11.57 -14.51
N THR A 177 -5.26 -12.42 -15.54
CA THR A 177 -6.47 -13.11 -16.04
C THR A 177 -6.29 -14.63 -16.10
N PHE A 178 -5.85 -15.17 -17.23
CA PHE A 178 -5.78 -16.60 -17.50
C PHE A 178 -4.95 -17.39 -16.49
N MET A 179 -3.82 -16.84 -16.05
CA MET A 179 -2.97 -17.49 -15.05
C MET A 179 -3.74 -17.71 -13.74
N GLN A 180 -4.47 -16.68 -13.27
CA GLN A 180 -5.32 -16.76 -12.08
C GLN A 180 -6.42 -17.80 -12.27
N ALA A 181 -7.18 -17.68 -13.37
CA ALA A 181 -8.29 -18.57 -13.66
C ALA A 181 -7.85 -20.05 -13.71
N SER A 182 -6.68 -20.30 -14.31
CA SER A 182 -6.09 -21.65 -14.40
C SER A 182 -5.72 -22.21 -13.02
N ILE A 183 -5.07 -21.42 -12.17
CA ILE A 183 -4.65 -21.84 -10.82
C ILE A 183 -5.86 -22.11 -9.91
N TYR A 184 -6.91 -21.30 -10.02
CA TYR A 184 -8.12 -21.44 -9.21
C TYR A 184 -9.16 -22.42 -9.80
N GLY A 185 -8.89 -23.05 -10.96
CA GLY A 185 -9.80 -24.01 -11.59
C GLY A 185 -11.09 -23.37 -12.16
N LEU A 186 -10.99 -22.13 -12.63
CA LEU A 186 -12.08 -21.37 -13.27
C LEU A 186 -12.00 -21.50 -14.79
N TYR A 187 -12.41 -22.66 -15.30
CA TYR A 187 -12.22 -23.03 -16.71
C TYR A 187 -13.11 -22.29 -17.72
N ASP A 188 -14.06 -21.48 -17.26
CA ASP A 188 -14.96 -20.66 -18.10
C ASP A 188 -14.63 -19.15 -18.06
N ARG A 189 -13.46 -18.77 -17.53
CA ARG A 189 -13.01 -17.37 -17.33
C ARG A 189 -11.55 -17.15 -17.69
N GLY A 190 -11.13 -15.88 -17.70
CA GLY A 190 -9.73 -15.48 -17.86
C GLY A 190 -9.24 -15.40 -19.30
N LEU A 191 -10.09 -15.66 -20.30
CA LEU A 191 -9.79 -15.55 -21.73
C LEU A 191 -10.96 -14.90 -22.47
N ILE A 192 -10.64 -14.11 -23.51
CA ILE A 192 -11.63 -13.63 -24.48
C ILE A 192 -11.86 -14.73 -25.51
N ARG A 193 -12.87 -15.57 -25.28
CA ARG A 193 -13.18 -16.73 -26.13
C ARG A 193 -14.69 -16.99 -26.19
N PRO A 194 -15.25 -17.38 -27.36
CA PRO A 194 -16.64 -17.81 -27.44
C PRO A 194 -16.95 -18.94 -26.44
N GLY A 195 -18.08 -18.81 -25.73
CA GLY A 195 -18.52 -19.75 -24.70
C GLY A 195 -17.98 -19.47 -23.29
N PHE A 196 -17.08 -18.50 -23.11
CA PHE A 196 -16.60 -18.07 -21.79
C PHE A 196 -17.52 -16.98 -21.22
N ASN A 197 -17.45 -16.77 -19.91
CA ASN A 197 -18.13 -15.66 -19.26
C ASN A 197 -17.58 -14.32 -19.79
N ALA A 198 -18.49 -13.39 -20.06
CA ALA A 198 -18.15 -12.05 -20.53
C ALA A 198 -17.68 -11.16 -19.36
N ASP A 199 -16.55 -11.52 -18.75
CA ASP A 199 -15.82 -10.68 -17.80
C ASP A 199 -14.72 -9.93 -18.57
N ILE A 200 -14.91 -8.63 -18.76
CA ILE A 200 -14.09 -7.83 -19.67
C ILE A 200 -13.76 -6.51 -19.01
N VAL A 201 -12.50 -6.08 -19.13
CA VAL A 201 -12.07 -4.74 -18.76
C VAL A 201 -11.63 -4.02 -20.04
N ILE A 202 -12.17 -2.83 -20.26
CA ILE A 202 -11.76 -1.93 -21.35
C ILE A 202 -10.97 -0.79 -20.70
N PHE A 203 -9.71 -0.64 -21.09
CA PHE A 203 -8.82 0.38 -20.55
C PHE A 203 -7.90 0.93 -21.65
N ASP A 204 -7.41 2.13 -21.41
CA ASP A 204 -6.41 2.79 -22.24
C ASP A 204 -5.00 2.47 -21.69
N PRO A 205 -4.15 1.75 -22.45
CA PRO A 205 -2.81 1.37 -21.99
C PRO A 205 -1.90 2.59 -21.74
N ASP A 206 -2.14 3.72 -22.39
CA ASP A 206 -1.32 4.91 -22.26
C ASP A 206 -1.60 5.67 -20.97
N THR A 207 -2.81 5.51 -20.40
CA THR A 207 -3.24 6.26 -19.21
C THR A 207 -3.57 5.40 -17.99
N VAL A 208 -3.75 4.08 -18.14
CA VAL A 208 -4.14 3.20 -17.03
C VAL A 208 -3.15 3.28 -15.86
N GLY A 209 -3.67 3.42 -14.64
CA GLY A 209 -2.84 3.58 -13.45
C GLY A 209 -3.65 3.68 -12.18
N ALA A 210 -2.98 3.54 -11.04
CA ALA A 210 -3.55 3.86 -9.74
C ALA A 210 -3.15 5.29 -9.36
N LEU A 211 -4.10 6.07 -8.85
CA LEU A 211 -3.82 7.40 -8.32
C LEU A 211 -3.19 7.31 -6.92
N GLU A 212 -2.73 8.44 -6.41
CA GLU A 212 -2.33 8.52 -5.01
C GLU A 212 -3.54 8.27 -4.09
N PRO A 213 -3.40 7.46 -3.03
CA PRO A 213 -4.45 7.29 -2.05
C PRO A 213 -4.79 8.61 -1.35
N GLU A 214 -6.07 8.84 -1.10
CA GLU A 214 -6.63 9.97 -0.34
C GLU A 214 -7.37 9.48 0.91
N GLU A 215 -7.40 10.30 1.97
CA GLU A 215 -8.22 10.02 3.16
C GLU A 215 -9.67 10.48 2.91
N VAL A 216 -10.63 9.60 3.20
CA VAL A 216 -12.07 9.89 3.09
C VAL A 216 -12.83 9.37 4.31
N ASP A 217 -13.88 10.08 4.72
CA ASP A 217 -14.71 9.75 5.89
C ASP A 217 -16.08 9.17 5.48
N ASP A 218 -16.05 8.11 4.68
CA ASP A 218 -17.24 7.53 4.04
C ASP A 218 -17.65 6.14 4.58
N LEU A 219 -16.96 5.65 5.63
CA LEU A 219 -17.36 4.42 6.31
C LEU A 219 -18.54 4.67 7.27
N PRO A 220 -19.32 3.62 7.61
CA PRO A 220 -20.36 3.72 8.63
C PRO A 220 -19.84 4.34 9.93
N GLY A 221 -20.55 5.35 10.44
CA GLY A 221 -20.13 6.11 11.62
C GLY A 221 -19.16 7.26 11.32
N GLY A 222 -18.88 7.58 10.05
CA GLY A 222 -17.98 8.67 9.65
C GLY A 222 -16.52 8.34 9.90
N LEU A 223 -16.16 7.05 9.87
CA LEU A 223 -14.78 6.61 10.07
C LEU A 223 -13.95 6.85 8.81
N THR A 224 -12.68 7.19 9.01
CA THR A 224 -11.73 7.46 7.94
C THR A 224 -11.20 6.17 7.31
N ARG A 225 -10.99 6.19 6.00
CA ARG A 225 -10.19 5.21 5.25
C ARG A 225 -9.37 5.87 4.17
N LEU A 226 -8.39 5.13 3.67
CA LEU A 226 -7.69 5.43 2.42
C LEU A 226 -8.49 4.92 1.23
N LYS A 227 -8.80 5.85 0.32
CA LYS A 227 -9.40 5.58 -0.96
C LYS A 227 -8.37 5.74 -2.08
N GLN A 228 -8.28 4.82 -3.02
CA GLN A 228 -7.34 4.89 -4.15
C GLN A 228 -8.07 4.64 -5.46
N GLU A 229 -8.35 5.71 -6.19
CA GLU A 229 -9.01 5.59 -7.49
C GLU A 229 -8.04 5.12 -8.58
N ALA A 230 -8.61 4.65 -9.68
CA ALA A 230 -7.90 4.27 -10.88
C ALA A 230 -8.26 5.19 -12.03
N ILE A 231 -7.30 5.44 -12.92
CA ILE A 231 -7.48 6.16 -14.17
C ILE A 231 -7.30 5.23 -15.36
N GLY A 232 -7.77 5.67 -16.53
CA GLY A 232 -7.63 4.93 -17.79
C GLY A 232 -8.51 3.68 -17.93
N VAL A 233 -9.35 3.34 -16.94
CA VAL A 233 -10.32 2.24 -17.06
C VAL A 233 -11.69 2.77 -17.49
N LEU A 234 -12.12 2.40 -18.69
CA LEU A 234 -13.36 2.88 -19.32
C LEU A 234 -14.57 2.04 -18.88
N PHE A 235 -14.42 0.72 -18.92
CA PHE A 235 -15.50 -0.20 -18.56
C PHE A 235 -14.98 -1.41 -17.80
N THR A 236 -15.72 -1.81 -16.78
CA THR A 236 -15.61 -3.13 -16.15
C THR A 236 -16.93 -3.84 -16.38
N ILE A 237 -16.88 -4.98 -17.06
CA ILE A 237 -18.03 -5.79 -17.44
C ILE A 237 -17.88 -7.13 -16.72
N VAL A 238 -18.94 -7.60 -16.08
CA VAL A 238 -18.96 -8.88 -15.36
C VAL A 238 -20.18 -9.66 -15.84
N ASN A 239 -19.97 -10.90 -16.28
CA ASN A 239 -21.02 -11.76 -16.86
C ASN A 239 -21.87 -11.06 -17.95
N GLY A 240 -21.28 -10.14 -18.72
CA GLY A 240 -21.92 -9.42 -19.82
C GLY A 240 -22.67 -8.14 -19.44
N GLU A 241 -22.69 -7.77 -18.16
CA GLU A 241 -23.33 -6.53 -17.68
C GLU A 241 -22.27 -5.52 -17.24
N ILE A 242 -22.47 -4.24 -17.58
CA ILE A 242 -21.55 -3.16 -17.21
C ILE A 242 -21.66 -2.89 -15.70
N LEU A 243 -20.62 -3.27 -14.95
CA LEU A 243 -20.49 -3.02 -13.51
C LEU A 243 -19.99 -1.60 -13.23
N LEU A 244 -18.91 -1.19 -13.91
CA LEU A 244 -18.33 0.14 -13.80
C LEU A 244 -18.27 0.79 -15.19
N LYS A 245 -18.59 2.09 -15.24
CA LYS A 245 -18.38 2.95 -16.41
C LYS A 245 -17.63 4.21 -15.97
N ASN A 246 -16.44 4.43 -16.52
CA ASN A 246 -15.55 5.54 -16.16
C ASN A 246 -15.35 5.66 -14.63
N GLY A 247 -15.05 4.54 -13.97
CA GLY A 247 -14.89 4.48 -12.51
C GLY A 247 -16.17 4.53 -11.67
N ILE A 248 -17.33 4.77 -12.28
CA ILE A 248 -18.61 4.90 -11.56
C ILE A 248 -19.37 3.57 -11.60
N HIS A 249 -19.81 3.11 -10.43
CA HIS A 249 -20.64 1.91 -10.30
C HIS A 249 -22.04 2.16 -10.86
N THR A 250 -22.51 1.27 -11.74
CA THR A 250 -23.81 1.43 -12.44
C THR A 250 -25.01 1.03 -11.60
N GLY A 251 -24.77 0.33 -10.48
CA GLY A 251 -25.80 -0.30 -9.65
C GLY A 251 -26.04 -1.76 -10.01
N ALA A 252 -25.48 -2.24 -11.12
CA ALA A 252 -25.50 -3.64 -11.49
C ALA A 252 -24.77 -4.51 -10.45
N LEU A 253 -25.35 -5.66 -10.10
CA LEU A 253 -24.74 -6.65 -9.21
C LEU A 253 -24.63 -8.02 -9.91
N PRO A 254 -23.94 -8.11 -11.07
CA PRO A 254 -23.95 -9.30 -11.93
C PRO A 254 -23.08 -10.45 -11.39
N GLY A 255 -22.43 -10.27 -10.24
CA GLY A 255 -21.56 -11.26 -9.62
C GLY A 255 -22.28 -12.58 -9.37
N ARG A 256 -21.56 -13.69 -9.56
CA ARG A 256 -22.05 -15.03 -9.28
C ARG A 256 -21.02 -15.79 -8.48
N VAL A 257 -21.48 -16.70 -7.61
CA VAL A 257 -20.60 -17.63 -6.90
C VAL A 257 -19.87 -18.49 -7.94
N ALA A 258 -18.56 -18.29 -8.04
CA ALA A 258 -17.71 -19.14 -8.86
C ALA A 258 -17.48 -20.47 -8.13
N ARG A 259 -17.69 -21.58 -8.84
CA ARG A 259 -17.40 -22.92 -8.32
C ARG A 259 -16.29 -23.50 -9.18
N SER A 260 -15.22 -23.93 -8.53
CA SER A 260 -14.21 -24.75 -9.21
C SER A 260 -14.92 -25.98 -9.76
N LYS A 261 -14.90 -26.15 -11.08
CA LYS A 261 -15.44 -27.36 -11.71
C LYS A 261 -14.31 -28.37 -11.62
N ALA A 262 -14.47 -29.41 -10.80
CA ALA A 262 -13.58 -30.56 -10.93
C ALA A 262 -13.60 -31.00 -12.39
N VAL A 263 -12.44 -31.07 -13.02
CA VAL A 263 -12.32 -31.74 -14.30
C VAL A 263 -12.74 -33.18 -14.03
N ALA A 264 -13.93 -33.57 -14.46
CA ALA A 264 -14.24 -34.97 -14.58
C ALA A 264 -13.27 -35.48 -15.64
N PHE A 265 -12.21 -36.16 -15.19
CA PHE A 265 -11.39 -36.97 -16.08
C PHE A 265 -12.34 -38.03 -16.66
N VAL A 266 -12.77 -37.83 -17.89
CA VAL A 266 -13.47 -38.83 -18.71
C VAL A 266 -12.43 -39.46 -19.63
#